data_AF-A0A0C2F3H7-F1
#
_entry.id   AF-A0A0C2F3H7-F1
#
_cell.length_a   1.000
_cell.length_b   1.000
_cell.length_c   1.000
_cell.angle_alpha   90.00
_cell.angle_beta   90.00
_cell.angle_gamma   90.00
#
_symmetry.space_group_name_H-M   'P 1'
#
loop_
_entity.id
_entity.type
_entity.pdbx_description
1 polymer ?
#
loop_
_entity_poly.entity_id
_entity_poly.type
_entity_poly.pdbx_seq_one_letter_code
_entity_poly.pdbx_strand_id
1 'polypeptide(L)'
;MGSPPSPLWDFCGFVNGSSFRTKYFMDESTMTLTPCGEFAVVVTQSIPLLFFSVSNLMLISWQITVKGPIPNVRKLRPALLSRRLSITAGPAPEVSQALRRLREDGDGYVQLHGCADESAGFLSRIFFCWTNVLIRKGGKLQLHSIDDVFLLPPSLEVARIEHEMVENSPTFYSDGQHYSLSSALLSTYGLAFFSLGVLRLASDAFTFAGPILLHVLVEVLENPAPNSLGFLYAGLMVLCSFLAALFSTNFTFYMQKISLK
;
A
#
# COMPACT_ATOMS: atom_id res chain seq x y z
N MET A 1 -0.95 27.21 -39.55
CA MET A 1 0.25 26.55 -39.03
C MET A 1 -0.17 25.79 -37.78
N GLY A 2 -0.61 24.54 -37.95
CA GLY A 2 -0.90 23.67 -36.82
C GLY A 2 0.40 23.05 -36.34
N SER A 3 0.65 23.13 -35.03
CA SER A 3 1.69 22.37 -34.35
C SER A 3 1.60 20.89 -34.77
N PRO A 4 2.72 20.15 -34.92
CA PRO A 4 2.63 18.71 -35.07
C PRO A 4 1.85 18.14 -33.88
N PRO A 5 0.89 17.23 -34.10
CA PRO A 5 0.17 16.61 -33.01
C PRO A 5 1.19 15.96 -32.07
N SER A 6 1.08 16.24 -30.77
CA SER A 6 1.87 15.50 -29.78
C SER A 6 1.48 14.02 -29.84
N PRO A 7 2.38 13.07 -29.57
CA PRO A 7 2.06 11.63 -29.61
C PRO A 7 0.88 11.25 -28.70
N LEU A 8 0.64 12.03 -27.64
CA LEU A 8 -0.55 11.90 -26.78
C LEU A 8 -1.86 12.26 -27.49
N TRP A 9 -1.84 13.21 -28.43
CA TRP A 9 -3.02 13.69 -29.16
C TRP A 9 -3.48 12.68 -30.22
N ASP A 10 -2.53 12.07 -30.92
CA ASP A 10 -2.79 11.00 -31.89
C ASP A 10 -3.22 9.71 -31.19
N PHE A 11 -2.56 9.33 -30.08
CA PHE A 11 -2.96 8.17 -29.27
C PHE A 11 -4.38 8.30 -28.69
N CYS A 12 -4.75 9.50 -28.20
CA CYS A 12 -6.12 9.72 -27.70
C CYS A 12 -7.17 9.74 -28.83
N GLY A 13 -6.76 9.77 -30.11
CA GLY A 13 -7.68 9.78 -31.24
C GLY A 13 -8.60 11.01 -31.24
N PHE A 14 -8.09 12.18 -30.87
CA PHE A 14 -8.88 13.42 -30.83
C PHE A 14 -9.21 13.92 -32.23
N VAL A 15 -10.20 13.28 -32.87
CA VAL A 15 -10.78 13.71 -34.15
C VAL A 15 -11.66 14.94 -33.90
N ASN A 16 -11.78 15.83 -34.89
CA ASN A 16 -12.78 16.90 -34.89
C ASN A 16 -14.20 16.30 -35.05
N GLY A 17 -14.74 15.76 -33.96
CA GLY A 17 -16.10 15.24 -33.87
C GLY A 17 -17.14 16.37 -33.76
N SER A 18 -18.35 16.09 -34.24
CA SER A 18 -19.51 17.01 -34.22
C SER A 18 -20.12 17.23 -32.83
N SER A 19 -19.74 16.41 -31.83
CA SER A 19 -20.25 16.47 -30.46
C SER A 19 -19.13 16.26 -29.43
N PHE A 20 -19.26 16.85 -28.25
CA PHE A 20 -18.27 16.75 -27.16
C PHE A 20 -18.00 15.28 -26.76
N ARG A 21 -19.03 14.44 -26.82
CA ARG A 21 -18.95 13.03 -26.38
C ARG A 21 -18.12 12.17 -27.33
N THR A 22 -18.27 12.38 -28.64
CA THR A 22 -17.49 11.69 -29.68
C THR A 22 -16.12 12.31 -29.89
N LYS A 23 -15.93 13.56 -29.46
CA LYS A 23 -14.62 14.18 -29.43
C LYS A 23 -13.73 13.65 -28.29
N TYR A 24 -14.29 13.36 -27.11
CA TYR A 24 -13.48 13.04 -25.93
C TYR A 24 -13.64 11.62 -25.35
N PHE A 25 -14.73 10.92 -25.64
CA PHE A 25 -15.10 9.73 -24.86
C PHE A 25 -15.38 8.47 -25.69
N MET A 26 -15.91 8.61 -26.90
CA MET A 26 -16.35 7.46 -27.70
C MET A 26 -15.89 7.61 -29.14
N ASP A 27 -15.20 6.60 -29.65
CA ASP A 27 -14.93 6.50 -31.08
C ASP A 27 -16.18 5.92 -31.78
N GLU A 28 -16.77 6.72 -32.66
CA GLU A 28 -18.03 6.39 -33.36
C GLU A 28 -17.82 5.32 -34.44
N SER A 29 -16.57 5.11 -34.90
CA SER A 29 -16.26 4.12 -35.94
C SER A 29 -16.12 2.69 -35.40
N THR A 30 -15.70 2.54 -34.14
CA THR A 30 -15.39 1.26 -33.49
C THR A 30 -16.33 0.93 -32.33
N MET A 31 -17.20 1.87 -31.93
CA MET A 31 -18.08 1.77 -30.74
C MET A 31 -17.34 1.44 -29.44
N THR A 32 -16.05 1.76 -29.35
CA THR A 32 -15.22 1.57 -28.14
C THR A 32 -14.91 2.91 -27.47
N LEU A 33 -14.63 2.88 -26.15
CA LEU A 33 -14.10 4.07 -25.47
C LEU A 33 -12.72 4.41 -26.02
N THR A 34 -12.42 5.70 -26.16
CA THR A 34 -11.05 6.12 -26.44
C THR A 34 -10.15 5.75 -25.25
N PRO A 35 -8.86 5.47 -25.45
CA PRO A 35 -7.93 5.12 -24.36
C PRO A 35 -7.91 6.18 -23.25
N CYS A 36 -8.08 7.45 -23.62
CA CYS A 36 -8.14 8.59 -22.71
C CYS A 36 -9.51 8.71 -22.03
N GLY A 37 -10.58 8.20 -22.65
CA GLY A 37 -11.87 7.95 -22.01
C GLY A 37 -11.79 6.82 -20.97
N GLU A 38 -11.10 5.72 -21.25
CA GLU A 38 -10.90 4.63 -20.28
C GLU A 38 -10.11 5.11 -19.06
N PHE A 39 -9.04 5.88 -19.29
CA PHE A 39 -8.31 6.56 -18.22
C PHE A 39 -9.24 7.44 -17.37
N ALA A 40 -10.09 8.25 -18.02
CA ALA A 40 -11.05 9.10 -17.32
C ALA A 40 -12.05 8.28 -16.50
N VAL A 41 -12.50 7.12 -16.99
CA VAL A 41 -13.39 6.21 -16.24
C VAL A 41 -12.69 5.62 -15.01
N VAL A 42 -11.46 5.13 -15.16
CA VAL A 42 -10.70 4.53 -14.03
C VAL A 42 -10.32 5.59 -12.99
N VAL A 43 -9.95 6.79 -13.42
CA VAL A 43 -9.74 7.93 -12.52
C VAL A 43 -11.06 8.31 -11.85
N THR A 44 -12.18 8.33 -12.58
CA THR A 44 -13.52 8.58 -12.01
C THR A 44 -13.96 7.52 -11.01
N GLN A 45 -13.55 6.26 -11.16
CA GLN A 45 -13.76 5.21 -10.16
C GLN A 45 -12.90 5.41 -8.90
N SER A 46 -11.72 6.02 -9.04
CA SER A 46 -10.82 6.35 -7.94
C SER A 46 -11.15 7.69 -7.26
N ILE A 47 -11.86 8.59 -7.97
CA ILE A 47 -12.28 9.91 -7.49
C ILE A 47 -13.14 9.84 -6.21
N PRO A 48 -14.11 8.93 -6.03
CA PRO A 48 -14.86 8.81 -4.78
C PRO A 48 -13.96 8.54 -3.57
N LEU A 49 -12.94 7.70 -3.71
CA LEU A 49 -11.97 7.41 -2.64
C LEU A 49 -11.05 8.60 -2.38
N LEU A 50 -10.60 9.31 -3.43
CA LEU A 50 -9.80 10.53 -3.28
C LEU A 50 -10.61 11.68 -2.71
N PHE A 51 -11.84 11.87 -3.17
CA PHE A 51 -12.77 12.90 -2.70
C PHE A 51 -13.13 12.66 -1.25
N PHE A 52 -13.42 11.42 -0.88
CA PHE A 52 -13.61 11.04 0.52
C PHE A 52 -12.32 11.28 1.30
N SER A 53 -11.17 10.84 0.81
CA SER A 53 -9.90 11.06 1.51
C SER A 53 -9.53 12.55 1.68
N VAL A 54 -9.76 13.40 0.67
CA VAL A 54 -9.47 14.84 0.68
C VAL A 54 -10.47 15.59 1.56
N SER A 55 -11.76 15.26 1.47
CA SER A 55 -12.79 15.82 2.35
C SER A 55 -12.49 15.50 3.82
N ASN A 56 -11.95 14.31 4.08
CA ASN A 56 -11.56 13.91 5.42
C ASN A 56 -10.22 14.50 5.87
N LEU A 57 -9.25 14.70 4.98
CA LEU A 57 -8.03 15.47 5.26
C LEU A 57 -8.35 16.92 5.64
N MET A 58 -9.34 17.52 4.97
CA MET A 58 -9.87 18.84 5.30
C MET A 58 -10.57 18.86 6.67
N LEU A 59 -11.37 17.84 7.00
CA LEU A 59 -11.99 17.69 8.33
C LEU A 59 -10.96 17.49 9.44
N ILE A 60 -9.91 16.69 9.20
CA ILE A 60 -8.81 16.46 10.15
C ILE A 60 -8.01 17.75 10.34
N SER A 61 -7.67 18.46 9.25
CA SER A 61 -6.98 19.77 9.32
C SER A 61 -7.81 20.81 10.07
N TRP A 62 -9.13 20.79 9.89
CA TRP A 62 -10.05 21.63 10.64
C TRP A 62 -10.12 21.24 12.12
N GLN A 63 -10.17 19.95 12.46
CA GLN A 63 -10.12 19.46 13.84
C GLN A 63 -8.80 19.84 14.55
N ILE A 64 -7.65 19.70 13.88
CA ILE A 64 -6.33 20.07 14.42
C ILE A 64 -6.24 21.60 14.63
N THR A 65 -6.78 22.39 13.70
CA THR A 65 -6.81 23.86 13.80
C THR A 65 -7.71 24.34 14.93
N VAL A 66 -8.83 23.65 15.20
CA VAL A 66 -9.76 23.98 16.30
C VAL A 66 -9.25 23.49 17.66
N LYS A 67 -8.59 22.32 17.75
CA LYS A 67 -8.07 21.76 19.02
C LYS A 67 -6.70 22.32 19.45
N GLY A 68 -5.98 23.03 18.59
CA GLY A 68 -4.62 23.50 18.86
C GLY A 68 -3.61 22.34 18.95
N PRO A 69 -2.29 22.65 19.04
CA PRO A 69 -1.26 21.62 19.05
C PRO A 69 -1.37 20.75 20.30
N ILE A 70 -1.39 19.43 20.07
CA ILE A 70 -1.41 18.38 21.07
C ILE A 70 -0.27 18.63 22.08
N PRO A 71 -0.54 18.75 23.40
CA PRO A 71 0.54 18.83 24.37
C PRO A 71 1.37 17.55 24.32
N ASN A 72 2.69 17.73 24.25
CA ASN A 72 3.69 16.67 24.16
C ASN A 72 3.63 15.76 25.40
N VAL A 73 2.92 14.63 25.32
CA VAL A 73 2.82 13.67 26.43
C VAL A 73 4.04 12.74 26.44
N ARG A 74 5.24 13.32 26.60
CA ARG A 74 6.48 12.56 26.90
C ARG A 74 6.51 12.00 28.34
N LYS A 75 5.42 12.07 29.11
CA LYS A 75 5.39 11.54 30.48
C LYS A 75 4.06 10.86 30.79
N LEU A 76 3.88 9.64 30.28
CA LEU A 76 3.13 8.65 31.03
C LEU A 76 3.75 7.26 30.80
N ARG A 77 4.79 7.02 31.58
CA ARG A 77 5.43 5.71 31.74
C ARG A 77 4.37 4.75 32.30
N PRO A 78 3.99 3.64 31.63
CA PRO A 78 3.22 2.62 32.32
C PRO A 78 4.18 1.86 33.22
N ALA A 79 4.31 2.34 34.46
CA ALA A 79 4.89 1.60 35.57
C ALA A 79 3.89 0.55 36.08
N LEU A 80 3.35 -0.31 35.20
CA LEU A 80 2.48 -1.43 35.58
C LEU A 80 2.63 -2.61 34.62
N LEU A 81 3.88 -3.04 34.37
CA LEU A 81 4.16 -4.36 33.81
C LEU A 81 5.34 -5.02 34.53
N SER A 82 5.33 -5.00 35.86
CA SER A 82 6.35 -5.64 36.70
C SER A 82 5.77 -6.47 37.86
N ARG A 83 4.51 -6.93 37.76
CA ARG A 83 3.87 -7.66 38.88
C ARG A 83 3.20 -8.99 38.53
N ARG A 84 3.71 -9.69 37.51
CA ARG A 84 3.51 -11.14 37.37
C ARG A 84 4.76 -11.80 36.81
N LEU A 85 5.76 -12.04 37.66
CA LEU A 85 6.64 -13.19 37.47
C LEU A 85 7.38 -13.57 38.76
N SER A 86 6.75 -14.44 39.54
CA SER A 86 7.30 -15.30 40.61
C SER A 86 6.05 -15.83 41.33
N ILE A 87 5.68 -17.11 41.39
CA ILE A 87 6.44 -18.33 41.62
C ILE A 87 5.51 -19.51 41.27
N THR A 88 5.91 -20.41 40.37
CA THR A 88 5.72 -21.86 40.57
C THR A 88 6.96 -22.55 40.03
N ALA A 89 7.68 -23.20 40.95
CA ALA A 89 8.92 -23.90 40.71
C ALA A 89 8.68 -25.14 39.84
N GLY A 90 9.33 -25.16 38.67
CA GLY A 90 9.59 -26.36 37.86
C GLY A 90 11.08 -26.35 37.49
N PRO A 91 11.70 -27.51 37.23
CA PRO A 91 13.15 -27.60 37.07
C PRO A 91 13.62 -26.84 35.81
N ALA A 92 14.58 -25.93 36.02
CA ALA A 92 15.50 -25.28 35.07
C ALA A 92 15.00 -25.05 33.61
N PRO A 93 14.57 -23.82 33.24
CA PRO A 93 14.28 -23.45 31.84
C PRO A 93 15.52 -23.49 30.94
N GLU A 94 16.73 -23.36 31.50
CA GLU A 94 17.98 -23.41 30.75
C GLU A 94 18.28 -24.79 30.17
N VAL A 95 17.96 -25.89 30.86
CA VAL A 95 18.23 -27.24 30.36
C VAL A 95 17.24 -27.63 29.27
N SER A 96 15.98 -27.18 29.38
CA SER A 96 14.97 -27.38 28.34
C SER A 96 15.26 -26.54 27.10
N GLN A 97 15.76 -25.32 27.26
CA GLN A 97 16.23 -24.49 26.15
C GLN A 97 17.53 -25.00 25.55
N ALA A 98 18.47 -25.49 26.35
CA ALA A 98 19.72 -26.08 25.86
C ALA A 98 19.47 -27.41 25.14
N LEU A 99 18.59 -28.29 25.65
CA LEU A 99 18.17 -29.50 24.96
C LEU A 99 17.36 -29.19 23.69
N ARG A 100 16.53 -28.14 23.67
CA ARG A 100 15.89 -27.66 22.44
C ARG A 100 16.92 -27.14 21.44
N ARG A 101 17.88 -26.31 21.87
CA ARG A 101 18.99 -25.84 21.02
C ARG A 101 19.82 -26.99 20.46
N LEU A 102 20.16 -27.98 21.28
CA LEU A 102 20.91 -29.17 20.86
C LEU A 102 20.10 -30.10 19.94
N ARG A 103 18.77 -30.16 20.12
CA ARG A 103 17.87 -30.92 19.22
C ARG A 103 17.60 -30.18 17.91
N GLU A 104 17.59 -28.84 17.91
CA GLU A 104 17.45 -28.00 16.72
C GLU A 104 18.74 -27.94 15.89
N ASP A 105 19.92 -27.97 16.52
CA ASP A 105 21.22 -28.03 15.84
C ASP A 105 21.44 -29.35 15.08
N GLY A 106 20.77 -30.44 15.51
CA GLY A 106 20.84 -31.74 14.85
C GLY A 106 20.00 -31.86 13.57
N ASP A 107 18.94 -31.07 13.45
CA ASP A 107 17.86 -31.26 12.45
C ASP A 107 17.64 -30.06 11.52
N GLY A 108 18.63 -29.17 11.31
CA GLY A 108 18.55 -28.13 10.27
C GLY A 108 17.23 -27.31 10.25
N TYR A 109 16.63 -27.14 11.43
CA TYR A 109 15.30 -26.58 11.65
C TYR A 109 15.38 -25.05 11.53
N VAL A 110 14.52 -24.47 10.70
CA VAL A 110 14.55 -23.03 10.42
C VAL A 110 13.75 -22.28 11.48
N GLN A 111 14.45 -21.60 12.39
CA GLN A 111 13.84 -20.82 13.45
C GLN A 111 13.41 -19.43 12.93
N LEU A 112 12.14 -19.06 13.11
CA LEU A 112 11.63 -17.73 12.80
C LEU A 112 11.81 -16.85 14.04
N HIS A 113 12.83 -16.00 14.04
CA HIS A 113 13.07 -15.05 15.13
C HIS A 113 12.59 -13.65 14.72
N GLY A 114 11.58 -13.12 15.42
CA GLY A 114 11.15 -11.72 15.28
C GLY A 114 9.86 -11.48 14.50
N CYS A 115 9.41 -10.23 14.56
CA CYS A 115 8.19 -9.73 13.93
C CYS A 115 8.40 -9.49 12.44
N ALA A 116 7.68 -10.24 11.61
CA ALA A 116 8.01 -10.50 10.21
C ALA A 116 8.34 -9.26 9.35
N ASP A 117 7.41 -8.31 9.23
CA ASP A 117 7.56 -7.14 8.37
C ASP A 117 8.20 -5.96 9.11
N GLU A 118 7.93 -5.80 10.41
CA GLU A 118 8.40 -4.66 11.21
C GLU A 118 9.91 -4.65 11.47
N SER A 119 10.55 -5.82 11.56
CA SER A 119 12.02 -5.90 11.72
C SER A 119 12.80 -5.87 10.39
N ALA A 120 12.10 -5.92 9.25
CA ALA A 120 12.75 -5.92 7.94
C ALA A 120 13.15 -4.51 7.48
N GLY A 121 14.32 -4.39 6.85
CA GLY A 121 14.75 -3.14 6.21
C GLY A 121 13.81 -2.70 5.08
N PHE A 122 13.83 -1.42 4.73
CA PHE A 122 12.89 -0.81 3.77
C PHE A 122 12.79 -1.55 2.43
N LEU A 123 13.94 -1.87 1.81
CA LEU A 123 13.97 -2.63 0.55
C LEU A 123 13.49 -4.09 0.74
N SER A 124 13.85 -4.72 1.86
CA SER A 124 13.35 -6.07 2.19
C SER A 124 11.84 -6.09 2.40
N ARG A 125 11.23 -4.97 2.83
CA ARG A 125 9.79 -4.83 2.97
C ARG A 125 9.11 -4.66 1.61
N ILE A 126 9.68 -3.84 0.72
CA ILE A 126 9.15 -3.62 -0.65
C ILE A 126 9.17 -4.90 -1.49
N PHE A 127 10.26 -5.66 -1.42
CA PHE A 127 10.44 -6.90 -2.18
C PHE A 127 9.95 -8.16 -1.46
N PHE A 128 9.32 -8.00 -0.28
CA PHE A 128 8.85 -9.12 0.54
C PHE A 128 9.93 -10.17 0.89
N CYS A 129 11.21 -9.80 0.85
CA CYS A 129 12.32 -10.74 1.11
C CYS A 129 12.26 -11.38 2.50
N TRP A 130 11.57 -10.74 3.46
CA TRP A 130 11.35 -11.28 4.79
C TRP A 130 10.51 -12.57 4.78
N THR A 131 9.63 -12.75 3.78
CA THR A 131 8.80 -13.95 3.64
C THR A 131 9.59 -15.18 3.20
N ASN A 132 10.78 -15.01 2.61
CA ASN A 132 11.60 -16.11 2.08
C ASN A 132 11.96 -17.15 3.15
N VAL A 133 12.16 -16.72 4.40
CA VAL A 133 12.47 -17.61 5.52
C VAL A 133 11.30 -18.54 5.83
N LEU A 134 10.07 -18.00 5.80
CA LEU A 134 8.84 -18.77 5.98
C LEU A 134 8.59 -19.71 4.80
N ILE A 135 8.79 -19.25 3.57
CA ILE A 135 8.67 -20.08 2.37
C ILE A 135 9.66 -21.24 2.41
N ARG A 136 10.92 -20.99 2.82
CA ARG A 136 11.93 -22.04 2.97
C ARG A 136 11.54 -23.06 4.05
N LYS A 137 10.95 -22.60 5.16
CA LYS A 137 10.46 -23.50 6.22
C LYS A 137 9.28 -24.36 5.73
N GLY A 138 8.36 -23.77 4.97
CA GLY A 138 7.27 -24.48 4.30
C GLY A 138 7.75 -25.48 3.24
N GLY A 139 8.76 -25.12 2.45
CA GLY A 139 9.38 -26.03 1.49
C GLY A 139 10.07 -27.23 2.13
N LYS A 140 10.49 -27.12 3.39
CA LYS A 140 11.02 -28.23 4.20
C LYS A 140 9.93 -29.02 4.96
N LEU A 141 8.65 -28.66 4.80
CA LEU A 141 7.51 -29.20 5.54
C LEU A 141 7.64 -29.12 7.07
N GLN A 142 8.34 -28.10 7.58
CA GLN A 142 8.61 -27.92 9.02
C GLN A 142 7.54 -27.07 9.74
N LEU A 143 6.30 -27.01 9.22
CA LEU A 143 5.17 -26.31 9.85
C LEU A 143 4.26 -27.35 10.51
N HIS A 144 4.55 -27.71 11.75
CA HIS A 144 3.79 -28.71 12.51
C HIS A 144 2.94 -28.08 13.62
N SER A 145 3.36 -26.95 14.17
CA SER A 145 2.70 -26.22 15.26
C SER A 145 2.40 -24.76 14.89
N ILE A 146 1.49 -24.12 15.63
CA ILE A 146 1.14 -22.70 15.50
C ILE A 146 2.35 -21.80 15.83
N ASP A 147 3.23 -22.26 16.74
CA ASP A 147 4.47 -21.57 17.11
C ASP A 147 5.52 -21.56 15.98
N ASP A 148 5.30 -22.32 14.90
CA ASP A 148 6.21 -22.39 13.77
C ASP A 148 6.04 -21.24 12.77
N VAL A 149 5.02 -20.39 12.97
CA VAL A 149 4.63 -19.24 12.12
C VAL A 149 5.06 -17.93 12.79
N PHE A 150 5.13 -16.84 12.03
CA PHE A 150 5.40 -15.52 12.58
C PHE A 150 4.36 -15.11 13.63
N LEU A 151 4.85 -14.49 14.71
CA LEU A 151 4.01 -13.83 15.68
C LEU A 151 3.33 -12.60 15.07
N LEU A 152 2.12 -12.31 15.54
CA LEU A 152 1.34 -11.15 15.12
C LEU A 152 2.16 -9.87 15.36
N PRO A 153 2.32 -8.99 14.35
CA PRO A 153 3.03 -7.74 14.54
C PRO A 153 2.33 -6.86 15.58
N PRO A 154 3.07 -6.11 16.40
CA PRO A 154 2.50 -5.27 17.44
C PRO A 154 1.66 -4.11 16.84
N SER A 155 1.77 -3.80 15.54
CA SER A 155 0.83 -2.91 14.83
C SER A 155 -0.58 -3.45 14.67
N LEU A 156 -0.77 -4.76 14.79
CA LEU A 156 -2.06 -5.43 14.67
C LEU A 156 -2.56 -5.94 16.03
N GLU A 157 -1.83 -5.66 17.11
CA GLU A 157 -2.26 -6.04 18.45
C GLU A 157 -3.46 -5.20 18.88
N VAL A 158 -4.50 -5.88 19.38
CA VAL A 158 -5.78 -5.26 19.78
C VAL A 158 -5.57 -4.11 20.78
N ALA A 159 -4.67 -4.30 21.75
CA ALA A 159 -4.37 -3.28 22.76
C ALA A 159 -3.81 -1.98 22.16
N ARG A 160 -3.05 -2.08 21.05
CA ARG A 160 -2.47 -0.90 20.39
C ARG A 160 -3.50 -0.19 19.51
N ILE A 161 -4.32 -0.96 18.80
CA ILE A 161 -5.44 -0.45 18.01
C ILE A 161 -6.44 0.28 18.91
N GLU A 162 -6.81 -0.32 20.03
CA GLU A 162 -7.71 0.28 21.03
C GLU A 162 -7.16 1.62 21.54
N HIS A 163 -5.87 1.65 21.91
CA HIS A 163 -5.23 2.88 22.37
C HIS A 163 -5.22 3.98 21.30
N GLU A 164 -4.82 3.67 20.05
CA GLU A 164 -4.84 4.64 18.95
C GLU A 164 -6.25 5.16 18.65
N MET A 165 -7.27 4.31 18.71
CA MET A 165 -8.66 4.72 18.47
C MET A 165 -9.20 5.60 19.60
N VAL A 166 -8.91 5.27 20.86
CA VAL A 166 -9.38 6.05 22.01
C VAL A 166 -8.72 7.43 22.03
N GLU A 167 -7.41 7.49 21.80
CA GLU A 167 -6.65 8.76 21.79
C GLU A 167 -7.10 9.69 20.66
N ASN A 168 -7.40 9.14 19.47
CA ASN A 168 -7.85 9.92 18.32
C ASN A 168 -9.37 10.17 18.28
N SER A 169 -10.15 9.55 19.17
CA SER A 169 -11.59 9.79 19.26
C SER A 169 -11.90 11.13 19.93
N PRO A 170 -12.89 11.91 19.44
CA PRO A 170 -13.38 13.06 20.18
C PRO A 170 -14.03 12.57 21.48
N THR A 171 -13.43 12.92 22.62
CA THR A 171 -13.88 12.56 23.95
C THR A 171 -15.37 12.87 24.14
N PHE A 172 -16.11 11.89 24.66
CA PHE A 172 -17.54 11.88 25.00
C PHE A 172 -18.09 13.11 25.77
N TYR A 173 -17.22 14.01 26.24
CA TYR A 173 -17.56 15.10 27.16
C TYR A 173 -17.57 16.51 26.57
N SER A 174 -17.15 16.74 25.31
CA SER A 174 -17.21 18.09 24.71
C SER A 174 -18.15 18.12 23.51
N ASP A 175 -19.29 18.77 23.75
CA ASP A 175 -20.24 19.33 22.78
C ASP A 175 -21.15 18.34 22.04
N GLY A 176 -22.45 18.64 22.04
CA GLY A 176 -23.57 17.79 21.60
C GLY A 176 -23.66 17.56 20.09
N GLN A 177 -22.55 17.17 19.47
CA GLN A 177 -22.45 16.82 18.06
C GLN A 177 -22.67 15.31 17.88
N HIS A 178 -23.33 14.91 16.79
CA HIS A 178 -23.51 13.50 16.44
C HIS A 178 -22.17 12.77 16.35
N TYR A 179 -21.99 11.75 17.19
CA TYR A 179 -20.84 10.85 17.10
C TYR A 179 -20.97 10.03 15.81
N SER A 180 -19.92 10.05 14.98
CA SER A 180 -19.84 9.18 13.81
C SER A 180 -18.60 8.31 13.94
N LEU A 181 -18.80 7.00 14.02
CA LEU A 181 -17.72 6.02 14.08
C LEU A 181 -16.80 6.12 12.84
N SER A 182 -17.37 6.44 11.68
CA SER A 182 -16.60 6.63 10.45
C SER A 182 -15.65 7.82 10.53
N SER A 183 -16.02 8.88 11.27
CA SER A 183 -15.15 10.05 11.48
C SER A 183 -13.95 9.71 12.39
N ALA A 184 -14.18 8.99 13.49
CA ALA A 184 -13.11 8.57 14.39
C ALA A 184 -12.14 7.58 13.72
N LEU A 185 -12.68 6.59 12.99
CA LEU A 185 -11.89 5.60 12.26
C LEU A 185 -11.03 6.26 11.17
N LEU A 186 -11.60 7.24 10.47
CA LEU A 186 -10.92 7.92 9.39
C LEU A 186 -9.97 9.02 9.85
N SER A 187 -10.21 9.62 11.02
CA SER A 187 -9.21 10.46 11.68
C SER A 187 -7.97 9.66 12.08
N THR A 188 -8.16 8.43 12.55
CA THR A 188 -7.08 7.53 13.00
C THR A 188 -6.29 6.94 11.82
N TYR A 189 -6.97 6.43 10.79
CA TYR A 189 -6.33 5.71 9.68
C TYR A 189 -6.32 6.45 8.33
N GLY A 190 -6.94 7.63 8.24
CA GLY A 190 -7.14 8.33 6.97
C GLY A 190 -5.86 8.76 6.28
N LEU A 191 -4.83 9.15 7.03
CA LEU A 191 -3.55 9.54 6.43
C LEU A 191 -2.82 8.33 5.82
N ALA A 192 -2.89 7.16 6.46
CA ALA A 192 -2.38 5.92 5.91
C ALA A 192 -3.17 5.50 4.66
N PHE A 193 -4.49 5.67 4.68
CA PHE A 193 -5.37 5.39 3.54
C PHE A 193 -5.10 6.32 2.35
N PHE A 194 -4.83 7.60 2.58
CA PHE A 194 -4.47 8.56 1.54
C PHE A 194 -3.19 8.17 0.82
N SER A 195 -2.13 7.81 1.57
CA SER A 195 -0.89 7.30 1.00
C SER A 195 -1.13 6.07 0.11
N LEU A 196 -2.10 5.24 0.48
CA LEU A 196 -2.48 4.05 -0.28
C LEU A 196 -3.19 4.40 -1.59
N GLY A 197 -4.07 5.40 -1.57
CA GLY A 197 -4.71 5.95 -2.75
C GLY A 197 -3.71 6.50 -3.76
N VAL A 198 -2.70 7.25 -3.30
CA VAL A 198 -1.62 7.77 -4.17
C VAL A 198 -0.83 6.62 -4.83
N LEU A 199 -0.49 5.58 -4.06
CA LEU A 199 0.24 4.43 -4.59
C LEU A 199 -0.58 3.68 -5.65
N ARG A 200 -1.91 3.60 -5.46
CA ARG A 200 -2.84 3.03 -6.43
C ARG A 200 -2.88 3.83 -7.72
N LEU A 201 -3.04 5.16 -7.63
CA LEU A 201 -3.05 6.04 -8.79
C LEU A 201 -1.76 5.94 -9.59
N ALA A 202 -0.61 5.87 -8.91
CA ALA A 202 0.67 5.70 -9.58
C ALA A 202 0.73 4.38 -10.35
N SER A 203 0.29 3.27 -9.74
CA SER A 203 0.20 1.97 -10.43
C SER A 203 -0.71 2.01 -11.66
N ASP A 204 -1.87 2.64 -11.54
CA ASP A 204 -2.81 2.76 -12.66
C ASP A 204 -2.19 3.63 -13.78
N ALA A 205 -1.53 4.75 -13.44
CA ALA A 205 -0.83 5.60 -14.41
C ALA A 205 0.28 4.85 -15.18
N PHE A 206 1.10 4.04 -14.52
CA PHE A 206 2.12 3.23 -15.21
C PHE A 206 1.51 2.14 -16.10
N THR A 207 0.36 1.59 -15.70
CA THR A 207 -0.37 0.60 -16.50
C THR A 207 -0.89 1.23 -17.80
N PHE A 208 -1.41 2.46 -17.74
CA PHE A 208 -1.83 3.21 -18.92
C PHE A 208 -0.67 3.71 -19.78
N ALA A 209 0.48 4.03 -19.17
CA ALA A 209 1.68 4.40 -19.91
C ALA A 209 2.21 3.26 -20.79
N GLY A 210 1.92 2.00 -20.46
CA GLY A 210 2.36 0.82 -21.22
C GLY A 210 1.88 0.85 -22.68
N PRO A 211 0.56 0.84 -22.96
CA PRO A 211 0.02 0.93 -24.32
C PRO A 211 0.48 2.17 -25.10
N ILE A 212 0.60 3.33 -24.44
CA ILE A 212 1.08 4.58 -25.06
C ILE A 212 2.53 4.42 -25.55
N LEU A 213 3.40 3.91 -24.68
CA LEU A 213 4.79 3.68 -25.05
C LEU A 213 4.94 2.62 -26.13
N LEU A 214 4.10 1.58 -26.10
CA LEU A 214 4.12 0.54 -27.12
C LEU A 214 3.80 1.13 -28.49
N HIS A 215 2.78 2.00 -28.57
CA HIS A 215 2.42 2.68 -29.81
C HIS A 215 3.59 3.52 -30.37
N VAL A 216 4.18 4.38 -29.54
CA VAL A 216 5.33 5.23 -29.94
C VAL A 216 6.54 4.38 -30.32
N LEU A 217 6.78 3.25 -29.63
CA LEU A 217 7.86 2.33 -29.98
C LEU A 217 7.64 1.70 -31.36
N VAL A 218 6.41 1.31 -31.67
CA VAL A 218 6.04 0.74 -32.98
C VAL A 218 6.23 1.79 -34.09
N GLU A 219 5.83 3.03 -33.87
CA GLU A 219 6.06 4.12 -34.84
C GLU A 219 7.55 4.35 -35.11
N VAL A 220 8.39 4.35 -34.06
CA VAL A 220 9.84 4.50 -34.22
C VAL A 220 10.45 3.31 -34.98
N LEU A 221 9.90 2.11 -34.79
CA LEU A 221 10.37 0.90 -35.46
C LEU A 221 9.99 0.87 -36.96
N GLU A 222 8.86 1.44 -37.33
CA GLU A 222 8.40 1.50 -38.73
C GLU A 222 9.18 2.54 -39.55
N ASN A 223 9.78 3.54 -38.90
CA ASN A 223 10.59 4.57 -39.57
C ASN A 223 11.97 4.02 -40.01
N PRO A 224 12.39 4.23 -41.28
CA PRO A 224 13.66 3.71 -41.80
C PRO A 224 14.90 4.47 -41.29
N ALA A 225 14.73 5.56 -40.54
CA ALA A 225 15.83 6.35 -39.99
C ALA A 225 16.35 5.74 -38.67
N PRO A 226 17.67 5.55 -38.52
CA PRO A 226 18.23 4.98 -37.29
C PRO A 226 18.06 5.94 -36.11
N ASN A 227 17.07 5.66 -35.25
CA ASN A 227 16.78 6.44 -34.06
C ASN A 227 17.25 5.68 -32.81
N SER A 228 18.33 6.16 -32.17
CA SER A 228 18.82 5.61 -30.90
C SER A 228 17.81 5.73 -29.75
N LEU A 229 16.77 6.57 -29.91
CA LEU A 229 15.67 6.76 -28.96
C LEU A 229 14.79 5.51 -28.80
N GLY A 230 14.79 4.59 -29.76
CA GLY A 230 14.02 3.33 -29.66
C GLY A 230 14.43 2.48 -28.45
N PHE A 231 15.73 2.44 -28.12
CA PHE A 231 16.23 1.73 -26.93
C PHE A 231 15.73 2.37 -25.63
N LEU A 232 15.59 3.71 -25.60
CA LEU A 232 15.08 4.43 -24.44
C LEU A 232 13.60 4.13 -24.22
N TYR A 233 12.77 4.11 -25.28
CA TYR A 233 11.35 3.77 -25.18
C TYR A 233 11.14 2.30 -24.75
N ALA A 234 11.92 1.37 -25.29
CA ALA A 234 11.88 -0.04 -24.86
C ALA A 234 12.28 -0.20 -23.37
N GLY A 235 13.34 0.48 -22.94
CA GLY A 235 13.74 0.50 -21.53
C GLY A 235 12.69 1.11 -20.61
N LEU A 236 12.05 2.20 -21.04
CA LEU A 236 10.98 2.86 -20.29
C LEU A 236 9.74 1.98 -20.18
N MET A 237 9.41 1.17 -21.20
CA MET A 237 8.32 0.18 -21.10
C MET A 237 8.58 -0.85 -20.01
N VAL A 238 9.77 -1.45 -20.01
CA VAL A 238 10.15 -2.43 -18.98
C VAL A 238 10.10 -1.79 -17.59
N LEU A 239 10.59 -0.56 -17.45
CA LEU A 239 10.56 0.18 -16.20
C LEU A 239 9.13 0.46 -15.74
N CYS A 240 8.25 0.94 -16.62
CA CYS A 240 6.85 1.19 -16.31
C CYS A 240 6.12 -0.08 -15.85
N SER A 241 6.30 -1.21 -16.55
CA SER A 241 5.71 -2.49 -16.15
C SER A 241 6.24 -2.97 -14.79
N PHE A 242 7.54 -2.82 -14.55
CA PHE A 242 8.14 -3.17 -13.26
C PHE A 242 7.60 -2.32 -12.11
N LEU A 243 7.53 -1.00 -12.29
CA LEU A 243 7.00 -0.07 -11.29
C LEU A 243 5.51 -0.29 -11.04
N ALA A 244 4.71 -0.54 -12.08
CA ALA A 244 3.30 -0.90 -11.95
C ALA A 244 3.12 -2.15 -11.08
N ALA A 245 3.89 -3.21 -11.35
CA ALA A 245 3.82 -4.45 -10.56
C ALA A 245 4.26 -4.23 -9.09
N LEU A 246 5.32 -3.45 -8.87
CA LEU A 246 5.84 -3.17 -7.53
C LEU A 246 4.84 -2.36 -6.70
N PHE A 247 4.24 -1.31 -7.27
CA PHE A 247 3.26 -0.47 -6.60
C PHE A 247 1.93 -1.19 -6.38
N SER A 248 1.44 -1.95 -7.37
CA SER A 248 0.23 -2.76 -7.24
C SER A 248 0.35 -3.80 -6.11
N THR A 249 1.47 -4.53 -6.05
CA THR A 249 1.69 -5.56 -5.03
C THR A 249 1.78 -4.94 -3.63
N ASN A 250 2.52 -3.84 -3.50
CA ASN A 250 2.63 -3.12 -2.22
C ASN A 250 1.26 -2.56 -1.79
N PHE A 251 0.50 -1.98 -2.71
CA PHE A 251 -0.86 -1.50 -2.45
C PHE A 251 -1.75 -2.60 -1.88
N THR A 252 -1.80 -3.77 -2.53
CA THR A 252 -2.63 -4.90 -2.06
C THR A 252 -2.24 -5.36 -0.66
N PHE A 253 -0.94 -5.52 -0.39
CA PHE A 253 -0.46 -5.94 0.93
C PHE A 253 -0.88 -4.97 2.05
N TYR A 254 -0.63 -3.68 1.87
CA TYR A 254 -0.97 -2.68 2.88
C TYR A 254 -2.48 -2.45 2.99
N MET A 255 -3.23 -2.61 1.91
CA MET A 255 -4.70 -2.56 1.94
C MET A 255 -5.29 -3.66 2.81
N GLN A 256 -4.82 -4.90 2.64
CA GLN A 256 -5.23 -6.03 3.49
C GLN A 256 -4.80 -5.82 4.95
N LYS A 257 -3.61 -5.26 5.17
CA LYS A 257 -3.11 -4.96 6.52
C LYS A 257 -3.99 -3.93 7.24
N ILE A 258 -4.45 -2.88 6.54
CA ILE A 258 -5.36 -1.87 7.11
C ILE A 258 -6.77 -2.45 7.27
N SER A 259 -7.25 -3.26 6.33
CA SER A 259 -8.56 -3.91 6.44
C SER A 259 -8.68 -4.87 7.62
N LEU A 260 -7.56 -5.38 8.12
CA LEU A 260 -7.50 -6.26 9.29
C LEU A 260 -7.47 -5.49 10.62
N LYS A 261 -7.13 -4.19 10.59
CA LYS A 261 -7.16 -3.31 11.75
C LYS A 261 -8.56 -2.76 11.98
#